data_AF-A0A5B0R617-F1
#
_entry.id   AF-A0A5B0R617-F1
#
_cell.length_a   1.000
_cell.length_b   1.000
_cell.length_c   1.000
_cell.angle_alpha   90.00
_cell.angle_beta   90.00
_cell.angle_gamma   90.00
#
_symmetry.space_group_name_H-M   'P 1'
#
loop_
_entity.id
_entity.type
_entity.pdbx_description
1 polymer ?
#
loop_
_entity_poly.entity_id
_entity_poly.type
_entity_poly.pdbx_seq_one_letter_code
_entity_poly.pdbx_strand_id
1 'polypeptide(L)'
;MSTFNSNLNVQGTSFNIALIQLGGIGADKPANLTSARAKIADAVRGNDPARKPQVVVLPEIFNSPYGSGYFDKYAEVIGWHESKGADWDVNKCDSPSIKMLSSAAKEEQVWLFGGSIPERSPHDPKILYNSAPVFQPDGKLVALHRKLHLFDIDIPNKITFKESETLSAGQDPVTIVETPFGKIGLGICYDIRFPEMAMIAARRGLSKVNKYDFPDEMDC
;
A
#
# COMPACT_ATOMS: atom_id res chain seq x y z
N MET A 1 31.35 26.47 15.27
CA MET A 1 30.84 25.30 14.52
C MET A 1 29.74 24.67 15.36
N SER A 2 28.49 24.85 14.96
CA SER A 2 27.36 24.17 15.58
C SER A 2 27.33 22.73 15.08
N THR A 3 27.63 21.77 15.95
CA THR A 3 27.41 20.34 15.70
C THR A 3 25.92 20.07 15.76
N PHE A 4 25.27 19.93 14.60
CA PHE A 4 23.94 19.35 14.50
C PHE A 4 24.03 17.86 14.85
N ASN A 5 23.65 17.51 16.07
CA ASN A 5 23.49 16.13 16.50
C ASN A 5 22.06 15.70 16.19
N SER A 6 21.79 15.27 14.95
CA SER A 6 20.48 14.73 14.57
C SER A 6 20.38 13.27 15.02
N ASN A 7 20.21 13.04 16.33
CA ASN A 7 19.83 11.73 16.82
C ASN A 7 18.40 11.43 16.36
N LEU A 8 18.28 10.74 15.22
CA LEU A 8 17.02 10.17 14.74
C LEU A 8 16.57 9.08 15.72
N ASN A 9 15.76 9.45 16.72
CA ASN A 9 15.13 8.49 17.61
C ASN A 9 13.98 7.78 16.89
N VAL A 10 14.29 6.64 16.27
CA VAL A 10 13.30 5.72 15.70
C VAL A 10 12.63 4.96 16.84
N GLN A 11 11.39 5.33 17.18
CA GLN A 11 10.56 4.57 18.11
C GLN A 11 9.86 3.43 17.35
N GLY A 12 10.28 2.20 17.59
CA GLY A 12 9.63 0.99 17.07
C GLY A 12 9.83 -0.20 18.00
N THR A 13 8.92 -1.16 17.93
CA THR A 13 9.05 -2.45 18.65
C THR A 13 9.30 -3.56 17.66
N SER A 14 9.95 -4.65 18.08
CA SER A 14 10.19 -5.80 17.21
C SER A 14 8.86 -6.46 16.81
N PHE A 15 8.75 -6.85 15.54
CA PHE A 15 7.60 -7.58 15.01
C PHE A 15 8.02 -8.55 13.91
N ASN A 16 7.22 -9.59 13.72
CA ASN A 16 7.35 -10.57 12.66
C ASN A 16 6.55 -10.13 11.44
N ILE A 17 7.15 -10.25 10.26
CA ILE A 17 6.54 -9.92 8.98
C ILE A 17 6.54 -11.14 8.07
N ALA A 18 5.44 -11.35 7.36
CA ALA A 18 5.34 -12.34 6.28
C ALA A 18 5.18 -11.63 4.94
N LEU A 19 6.08 -11.92 4.00
CA LEU A 19 6.02 -11.42 2.63
C LEU A 19 5.53 -12.56 1.73
N ILE A 20 4.37 -12.37 1.10
CA ILE A 20 3.74 -13.38 0.27
C ILE A 20 4.09 -13.10 -1.19
N GLN A 21 4.64 -14.11 -1.86
CA GLN A 21 4.72 -14.13 -3.31
C GLN A 21 3.62 -15.03 -3.86
N LEU A 22 2.80 -14.50 -4.76
CA LEU A 22 1.76 -15.26 -5.44
C LEU A 22 2.22 -15.62 -6.85
N GLY A 23 1.95 -16.87 -7.25
CA GLY A 23 2.11 -17.35 -8.61
C GLY A 23 0.76 -17.74 -9.19
N GLY A 24 0.69 -17.87 -10.52
CA GLY A 24 -0.52 -18.33 -11.20
C GLY A 24 -1.68 -17.33 -11.19
N ILE A 25 -1.38 -16.03 -11.07
CA ILE A 25 -2.41 -14.98 -11.19
C ILE A 25 -2.97 -15.01 -12.61
N GLY A 26 -4.27 -15.22 -12.73
CA GLY A 26 -4.97 -15.42 -14.00
C GLY A 26 -6.13 -14.47 -14.21
N ALA A 27 -6.89 -14.71 -15.27
CA ALA A 27 -8.05 -13.89 -15.63
C ALA A 27 -9.26 -14.07 -14.68
N ASP A 28 -9.29 -15.13 -13.88
CA ASP A 28 -10.34 -15.41 -12.89
C ASP A 28 -10.02 -14.70 -11.56
N LYS A 29 -10.60 -13.51 -11.38
CA LYS A 29 -10.43 -12.71 -10.17
C LYS A 29 -10.90 -13.45 -8.91
N PRO A 30 -12.10 -14.05 -8.83
CA PRO A 30 -12.50 -14.88 -7.69
C PRO A 30 -11.48 -15.96 -7.30
N ALA A 31 -10.89 -16.65 -8.28
CA ALA A 31 -9.83 -17.63 -8.01
C ALA A 31 -8.56 -16.98 -7.45
N ASN A 32 -8.13 -15.84 -8.00
CA ASN A 32 -6.99 -15.07 -7.48
C ASN A 32 -7.21 -14.65 -6.02
N LEU A 33 -8.41 -14.13 -5.69
CA LEU A 33 -8.76 -13.70 -4.34
C LEU A 33 -8.81 -14.87 -3.35
N THR A 34 -9.34 -16.02 -3.78
CA THR A 34 -9.37 -17.24 -2.97
C THR A 34 -7.96 -17.74 -2.68
N SER A 35 -7.10 -17.78 -3.70
CA SER A 35 -5.69 -18.15 -3.56
C SER A 35 -4.94 -17.20 -2.61
N ALA A 36 -5.11 -15.89 -2.78
CA ALA A 36 -4.50 -14.88 -1.92
C ALA A 36 -4.92 -15.04 -0.46
N ARG A 37 -6.22 -15.23 -0.19
CA ARG A 37 -6.75 -15.46 1.17
C ARG A 37 -6.15 -16.71 1.80
N ALA A 38 -6.09 -17.82 1.06
CA ALA A 38 -5.48 -19.05 1.54
C ALA A 38 -4.00 -18.84 1.90
N LYS A 39 -3.26 -18.08 1.08
CA LYS A 39 -1.85 -17.76 1.37
C LYS A 39 -1.66 -16.84 2.56
N ILE A 40 -2.59 -15.91 2.82
CA ILE A 40 -2.58 -15.11 4.06
C ILE A 40 -2.74 -16.03 5.27
N ALA A 41 -3.76 -16.90 5.27
CA ALA A 41 -4.01 -17.83 6.37
C ALA A 41 -2.84 -18.80 6.58
N ASP A 42 -2.26 -19.34 5.51
CA ASP A 42 -1.08 -20.22 5.57
C ASP A 42 0.14 -19.49 6.17
N ALA A 43 0.37 -18.24 5.77
CA ALA A 43 1.47 -17.42 6.28
C ALA A 43 1.31 -17.08 7.77
N VAL A 44 0.07 -16.82 8.21
CA VAL A 44 -0.25 -16.53 9.61
C VAL A 44 -0.12 -17.79 10.48
N ARG A 45 -0.62 -18.93 9.99
CA ARG A 45 -0.48 -20.22 10.66
C ARG A 45 1.00 -20.60 10.84
N GLY A 46 1.80 -20.40 9.80
CA GLY A 46 3.23 -20.66 9.79
C GLY A 46 3.59 -22.08 10.25
N ASN A 47 4.85 -22.26 10.64
CA ASN A 47 5.37 -23.51 11.22
C ASN A 47 5.76 -23.37 12.70
N ASP A 48 5.73 -22.14 13.24
CA ASP A 48 6.10 -21.83 14.62
C ASP A 48 5.07 -20.85 15.20
N PRO A 49 4.14 -21.32 16.08
CA PRO A 49 3.14 -20.48 16.71
C PRO A 49 3.73 -19.31 17.54
N ALA A 50 4.96 -19.43 18.03
CA ALA A 50 5.64 -18.37 18.76
C ALA A 50 6.09 -17.21 17.85
N ARG A 51 6.01 -17.39 16.52
CA ARG A 51 6.43 -16.41 15.51
C ARG A 51 5.30 -15.98 14.57
N LYS A 52 4.05 -16.00 15.05
CA LYS A 52 2.91 -15.47 14.28
C LYS A 52 3.26 -14.07 13.71
N PRO A 53 3.15 -13.85 12.40
CA PRO A 53 3.39 -12.54 11.81
C PRO A 53 2.35 -11.53 12.33
N GLN A 54 2.81 -10.35 12.70
CA GLN A 54 1.93 -9.21 13.00
C GLN A 54 1.61 -8.39 11.76
N VAL A 55 2.47 -8.47 10.74
CA VAL A 55 2.34 -7.79 9.45
C VAL A 55 2.40 -8.82 8.32
N VAL A 56 1.45 -8.75 7.39
CA VAL A 56 1.42 -9.57 6.17
C VAL A 56 1.40 -8.64 4.96
N VAL A 57 2.19 -8.95 3.93
CA VAL A 57 2.30 -8.15 2.71
C VAL A 57 2.02 -9.01 1.49
N LEU A 58 1.08 -8.57 0.64
CA LEU A 58 0.80 -9.15 -0.68
C LEU A 58 1.57 -8.42 -1.79
N PRO A 59 1.72 -9.04 -2.99
CA PRO A 59 2.44 -8.43 -4.10
C PRO A 59 1.61 -7.40 -4.88
N GLU A 60 2.29 -6.63 -5.75
CA GLU A 60 1.67 -5.70 -6.70
C GLU A 60 0.68 -6.42 -7.64
N ILE A 61 -0.49 -5.81 -7.90
CA ILE A 61 -1.57 -6.29 -8.79
C ILE A 61 -1.87 -7.78 -8.58
N PHE A 62 -2.16 -8.15 -7.34
CA PHE A 62 -2.35 -9.56 -6.97
C PHE A 62 -3.68 -10.14 -7.47
N ASN A 63 -4.65 -9.28 -7.82
CA ASN A 63 -6.03 -9.69 -8.09
C ASN A 63 -6.33 -9.93 -9.58
N SER A 64 -5.39 -9.67 -10.49
CA SER A 64 -5.62 -9.70 -11.94
C SER A 64 -4.32 -9.87 -12.74
N PRO A 65 -4.39 -10.23 -14.03
CA PRO A 65 -3.21 -10.29 -14.88
C PRO A 65 -2.52 -8.92 -14.98
N TYR A 66 -1.19 -8.92 -14.93
CA TYR A 66 -0.42 -7.68 -15.02
C TYR A 66 -0.26 -7.23 -16.48
N GLY A 67 -0.73 -6.02 -16.80
CA GLY A 67 -0.52 -5.40 -18.10
C GLY A 67 -1.51 -4.28 -18.42
N SER A 68 -1.10 -3.33 -19.25
CA SER A 68 -1.92 -2.17 -19.65
C SER A 68 -3.29 -2.58 -20.22
N GLY A 69 -3.35 -3.64 -21.02
CA GLY A 69 -4.60 -4.17 -21.57
C GLY A 69 -5.56 -4.78 -20.54
N TYR A 70 -5.14 -4.98 -19.28
CA TYR A 70 -5.95 -5.60 -18.23
C TYR A 70 -6.40 -4.59 -17.17
N PHE A 71 -5.65 -3.52 -16.91
CA PHE A 71 -5.95 -2.62 -15.79
C PHE A 71 -7.38 -2.07 -15.85
N ASP A 72 -7.84 -1.59 -17.00
CA ASP A 72 -9.21 -1.11 -17.17
C ASP A 72 -10.24 -2.21 -16.84
N LYS A 73 -10.12 -3.38 -17.49
CA LYS A 73 -11.05 -4.50 -17.29
C LYS A 73 -11.16 -4.96 -15.84
N TYR A 74 -10.07 -4.90 -15.08
CA TYR A 74 -10.00 -5.41 -13.72
C TYR A 74 -10.08 -4.32 -12.64
N ALA A 75 -10.16 -3.04 -13.02
CA ALA A 75 -10.22 -1.95 -12.07
C ALA A 75 -11.51 -1.94 -11.24
N GLU A 76 -11.34 -1.72 -9.94
CA GLU A 76 -12.42 -1.68 -8.97
C GLU A 76 -12.59 -0.27 -8.41
N VAL A 77 -13.83 0.14 -8.15
CA VAL A 77 -14.11 1.42 -7.50
C VAL A 77 -13.99 1.23 -5.98
N ILE A 78 -13.08 1.98 -5.35
CA ILE A 78 -12.82 1.91 -3.91
C ILE A 78 -13.48 3.09 -3.18
N GLY A 79 -13.27 4.32 -3.65
CA GLY A 79 -13.88 5.54 -3.10
C GLY A 79 -13.27 6.06 -1.79
N TRP A 80 -12.10 5.55 -1.39
CA TRP A 80 -11.44 5.90 -0.12
C TRP A 80 -10.92 7.35 -0.11
N HIS A 81 -10.20 7.76 -1.16
CA HIS A 81 -9.63 9.11 -1.23
C HIS A 81 -10.74 10.16 -1.32
N GLU A 82 -11.82 9.85 -2.02
CA GLU A 82 -12.95 10.76 -2.25
C GLU A 82 -13.80 10.97 -0.98
N SER A 83 -13.85 9.97 -0.10
CA SER A 83 -14.46 10.07 1.24
C SER A 83 -13.49 10.58 2.32
N LYS A 84 -12.24 10.90 1.95
CA LYS A 84 -11.15 11.29 2.86
C LYS A 84 -10.92 10.29 4.01
N GLY A 85 -11.30 9.03 3.81
CA GLY A 85 -11.18 7.95 4.79
C GLY A 85 -12.03 8.04 6.06
N ALA A 86 -12.57 9.21 6.43
CA ALA A 86 -13.28 9.41 7.71
C ALA A 86 -14.68 8.77 7.71
N ASP A 87 -15.40 8.87 6.59
CA ASP A 87 -16.76 8.35 6.43
C ASP A 87 -16.82 7.09 5.55
N TRP A 88 -15.65 6.53 5.22
CA TRP A 88 -15.56 5.36 4.37
C TRP A 88 -15.95 4.09 5.11
N ASP A 89 -16.79 3.26 4.48
CA ASP A 89 -17.29 2.01 5.04
C ASP A 89 -17.08 0.87 4.04
N VAL A 90 -16.33 -0.16 4.47
CA VAL A 90 -16.06 -1.35 3.67
C VAL A 90 -17.33 -2.07 3.22
N ASN A 91 -18.40 -1.99 4.00
CA ASN A 91 -19.68 -2.62 3.67
C ASN A 91 -20.39 -1.92 2.51
N LYS A 92 -20.10 -0.64 2.29
CA LYS A 92 -20.63 0.17 1.18
C LYS A 92 -19.72 0.18 -0.05
N CYS A 93 -18.53 -0.40 0.05
CA CYS A 93 -17.59 -0.52 -1.07
C CYS A 93 -17.98 -1.69 -1.98
N ASP A 94 -17.98 -1.51 -3.29
CA ASP A 94 -18.31 -2.61 -4.23
C ASP A 94 -17.09 -3.43 -4.67
N SER A 95 -15.89 -3.10 -4.17
CA SER A 95 -14.66 -3.83 -4.47
C SER A 95 -14.63 -5.20 -3.79
N PRO A 96 -14.70 -6.33 -4.53
CA PRO A 96 -14.54 -7.66 -3.95
C PRO A 96 -13.14 -7.86 -3.36
N SER A 97 -12.11 -7.22 -3.93
CA SER A 97 -10.74 -7.30 -3.43
C SER A 97 -10.63 -6.66 -2.04
N ILE A 98 -11.17 -5.45 -1.86
CA ILE A 98 -11.15 -4.73 -0.59
C ILE A 98 -11.96 -5.45 0.49
N LYS A 99 -13.14 -5.99 0.14
CA LYS A 99 -13.94 -6.81 1.07
C LYS A 99 -13.18 -8.05 1.54
N MET A 100 -12.56 -8.79 0.61
CA MET A 100 -11.79 -9.98 0.94
C MET A 100 -10.60 -9.65 1.85
N LEU A 101 -9.83 -8.60 1.53
CA LEU A 101 -8.68 -8.18 2.32
C LEU A 101 -9.09 -7.72 3.72
N SER A 102 -10.16 -6.94 3.85
CA SER A 102 -10.71 -6.54 5.14
C SER A 102 -11.09 -7.74 6.00
N SER A 103 -11.82 -8.71 5.44
CA SER A 103 -12.20 -9.94 6.14
C SER A 103 -10.96 -10.75 6.55
N ALA A 104 -9.99 -10.93 5.66
CA ALA A 104 -8.77 -11.68 5.96
C ALA A 104 -7.93 -11.01 7.07
N ALA A 105 -7.77 -9.69 7.04
CA ALA A 105 -7.08 -8.95 8.10
C ALA A 105 -7.75 -9.14 9.47
N LYS A 106 -9.10 -9.10 9.47
CA LYS A 106 -9.91 -9.31 10.68
C LYS A 106 -9.85 -10.74 11.20
N GLU A 107 -10.00 -11.73 10.34
CA GLU A 107 -10.01 -13.14 10.75
C GLU A 107 -8.65 -13.58 11.27
N GLU A 108 -7.58 -13.17 10.61
CA GLU A 108 -6.22 -13.54 10.97
C GLU A 108 -5.62 -12.62 12.05
N GLN A 109 -6.30 -11.52 12.39
CA GLN A 109 -5.87 -10.53 13.39
C GLN A 109 -4.45 -10.01 13.10
N VAL A 110 -4.24 -9.50 11.88
CA VAL A 110 -2.94 -8.98 11.40
C VAL A 110 -3.09 -7.61 10.74
N TRP A 111 -2.00 -6.85 10.74
CA TRP A 111 -1.86 -5.72 9.83
C TRP A 111 -1.62 -6.25 8.43
N LEU A 112 -2.55 -5.98 7.50
CA LEU A 112 -2.48 -6.48 6.13
C LEU A 112 -2.15 -5.34 5.17
N PHE A 113 -0.95 -5.36 4.62
CA PHE A 113 -0.56 -4.55 3.46
C PHE A 113 -1.00 -5.33 2.23
N GLY A 114 -2.14 -4.95 1.67
CA GLY A 114 -2.91 -5.74 0.72
C GLY A 114 -2.29 -5.88 -0.66
N GLY A 115 -1.00 -5.57 -0.84
CA GLY A 115 -0.40 -5.45 -2.16
C GLY A 115 -1.08 -4.31 -2.90
N SER A 116 -1.14 -4.37 -4.22
CA SER A 116 -1.92 -3.39 -4.98
C SER A 116 -2.94 -4.03 -5.91
N ILE A 117 -3.92 -3.21 -6.33
CA ILE A 117 -4.95 -3.58 -7.30
C ILE A 117 -5.18 -2.42 -8.28
N PRO A 118 -5.70 -2.68 -9.49
CA PRO A 118 -6.18 -1.61 -10.34
C PRO A 118 -7.41 -0.97 -9.69
N GLU A 119 -7.37 0.34 -9.48
CA GLU A 119 -8.46 1.16 -8.94
C GLU A 119 -9.05 2.00 -10.06
N ARG A 120 -10.38 2.16 -10.08
CA ARG A 120 -11.07 3.12 -10.94
C ARG A 120 -11.56 4.30 -10.12
N SER A 121 -11.30 5.51 -10.61
CA SER A 121 -11.85 6.72 -10.01
C SER A 121 -13.38 6.70 -10.04
N PRO A 122 -14.06 7.03 -8.93
CA PRO A 122 -15.52 7.16 -8.91
C PRO A 122 -16.00 8.43 -9.65
N HIS A 123 -15.12 9.39 -9.93
CA HIS A 123 -15.46 10.66 -10.58
C HIS A 123 -15.28 10.65 -12.10
N ASP A 124 -14.32 9.87 -12.60
CA ASP A 124 -14.08 9.71 -14.04
C ASP A 124 -13.67 8.26 -14.34
N PRO A 125 -14.50 7.48 -15.04
CA PRO A 125 -14.20 6.08 -15.32
C PRO A 125 -12.96 5.89 -16.19
N LYS A 126 -12.44 6.92 -16.88
CA LYS A 126 -11.20 6.84 -17.66
C LYS A 126 -9.96 6.92 -16.78
N ILE A 127 -10.08 7.43 -15.56
CA ILE A 127 -8.97 7.57 -14.64
C ILE A 127 -8.82 6.29 -13.83
N LEU A 128 -7.69 5.63 -14.03
CA LEU A 128 -7.31 4.40 -13.35
C LEU A 128 -6.07 4.63 -12.50
N TYR A 129 -5.93 3.94 -11.38
CA TYR A 129 -4.76 3.99 -10.52
C TYR A 129 -4.26 2.58 -10.18
N ASN A 130 -2.99 2.49 -9.76
CA ASN A 130 -2.45 1.29 -9.12
C ASN A 130 -2.39 1.57 -7.62
N SER A 131 -3.24 0.93 -6.84
CA SER A 131 -3.53 1.35 -5.46
C SER A 131 -3.30 0.25 -4.45
N ALA A 132 -2.54 0.58 -3.39
CA ALA A 132 -2.18 -0.34 -2.33
C ALA A 132 -2.95 -0.04 -1.02
N PRO A 133 -3.94 -0.87 -0.66
CA PRO A 133 -4.69 -0.71 0.59
C PRO A 133 -3.93 -1.29 1.78
N VAL A 134 -4.13 -0.72 2.97
CA VAL A 134 -3.60 -1.24 4.23
C VAL A 134 -4.71 -1.35 5.27
N PHE A 135 -4.86 -2.54 5.85
CA PHE A 135 -5.90 -2.86 6.82
C PHE A 135 -5.32 -3.10 8.21
N GLN A 136 -6.05 -2.65 9.22
CA GLN A 136 -5.82 -2.98 10.62
C GLN A 136 -6.33 -4.40 10.96
N PRO A 137 -5.89 -4.96 12.11
CA PRO A 137 -6.35 -6.27 12.60
C PRO A 137 -7.86 -6.37 12.87
N ASP A 138 -8.60 -5.26 12.94
CA ASP A 138 -10.06 -5.25 13.05
C ASP A 138 -10.78 -5.29 11.68
N GLY A 139 -10.00 -5.28 10.59
CA GLY A 139 -10.47 -5.22 9.21
C GLY A 139 -10.69 -3.80 8.67
N LYS A 140 -10.37 -2.75 9.44
CA LYS A 140 -10.53 -1.36 9.00
C LYS A 140 -9.45 -0.98 7.98
N LEU A 141 -9.86 -0.44 6.84
CA LEU A 141 -8.95 0.21 5.90
C LEU A 141 -8.41 1.50 6.55
N VAL A 142 -7.09 1.67 6.62
CA VAL A 142 -6.45 2.83 7.27
C VAL A 142 -5.55 3.63 6.35
N ALA A 143 -5.18 3.06 5.21
CA ALA A 143 -4.47 3.77 4.16
C ALA A 143 -4.80 3.17 2.80
N LEU A 144 -4.78 4.01 1.77
CA LEU A 144 -4.78 3.63 0.38
C LEU A 144 -3.70 4.48 -0.30
N HIS A 145 -2.69 3.85 -0.88
CA HIS A 145 -1.62 4.55 -1.58
C HIS A 145 -1.78 4.34 -3.09
N ARG A 146 -2.05 5.42 -3.83
CA ARG A 146 -1.99 5.42 -5.30
C ARG A 146 -0.54 5.61 -5.73
N LYS A 147 -0.02 4.70 -6.55
CA LYS A 147 1.36 4.69 -7.09
C LYS A 147 1.70 6.06 -7.67
N LEU A 148 2.84 6.62 -7.26
CA LEU A 148 3.24 7.97 -7.65
C LEU A 148 4.03 7.96 -8.95
N HIS A 149 5.03 7.06 -9.06
CA HIS A 149 5.90 7.00 -10.22
C HIS A 149 5.47 5.85 -11.13
N LEU A 150 4.89 6.20 -12.28
CA LEU A 150 4.47 5.24 -13.30
C LEU A 150 5.67 4.76 -14.13
N PHE A 151 5.63 3.49 -14.53
CA PHE A 151 6.70 2.90 -15.33
C PHE A 151 6.40 2.99 -16.82
N ASP A 152 7.19 3.80 -17.53
CA ASP A 152 7.16 3.86 -18.99
C ASP A 152 8.50 3.39 -19.55
N ILE A 153 8.44 2.39 -20.42
CA ILE A 153 9.57 1.91 -21.20
C ILE A 153 9.18 1.85 -22.67
N ASP A 154 9.99 2.51 -23.49
CA ASP A 154 9.86 2.49 -24.94
C ASP A 154 11.24 2.20 -25.52
N ILE A 155 11.53 0.93 -25.74
CA ILE A 155 12.76 0.49 -26.40
C ILE A 155 12.38 0.06 -27.82
N PRO A 156 12.74 0.87 -28.85
CA PRO A 156 12.43 0.55 -30.23
C PRO A 156 12.85 -0.87 -30.60
N ASN A 157 11.93 -1.61 -31.22
CA ASN A 157 12.12 -3.00 -31.66
C ASN A 157 12.40 -4.03 -30.54
N LYS A 158 12.18 -3.69 -29.26
CA LYS A 158 12.31 -4.65 -28.15
C LYS A 158 11.04 -4.75 -27.30
N ILE A 159 10.74 -3.70 -26.53
CA ILE A 159 9.65 -3.70 -25.56
C ILE A 159 9.09 -2.29 -25.50
N THR A 160 7.78 -2.17 -25.69
CA THR A 160 7.01 -0.96 -25.39
C THR A 160 6.00 -1.32 -24.33
N PHE A 161 6.13 -0.72 -23.14
CA PHE A 161 5.17 -0.82 -22.05
C PHE A 161 5.06 0.55 -21.41
N LYS A 162 3.91 1.19 -21.56
CA LYS A 162 3.65 2.53 -21.02
C LYS A 162 2.51 2.43 -20.02
N GLU A 163 2.85 2.36 -18.75
CA GLU A 163 1.87 2.35 -17.67
C GLU A 163 1.06 3.65 -17.67
N SER A 164 1.69 4.78 -18.04
CA SER A 164 1.05 6.10 -18.10
C SER A 164 -0.01 6.28 -19.20
N GLU A 165 -0.04 5.40 -20.20
CA GLU A 165 -1.11 5.40 -21.21
C GLU A 165 -2.43 4.87 -20.62
N THR A 166 -2.39 4.15 -19.50
CA THR A 166 -3.56 3.49 -18.91
C THR A 166 -3.82 3.93 -17.47
N LEU A 167 -2.77 4.13 -16.68
CA LEU A 167 -2.85 4.51 -15.27
C LEU A 167 -2.48 5.99 -15.08
N SER A 168 -3.08 6.59 -14.07
CA SER A 168 -2.79 7.93 -13.58
C SER A 168 -1.94 7.85 -12.32
N ALA A 169 -1.07 8.84 -12.13
CA ALA A 169 -0.26 8.95 -10.93
C ALA A 169 -1.12 9.39 -9.73
N GLY A 170 -0.77 8.88 -8.54
CA GLY A 170 -1.27 9.41 -7.28
C GLY A 170 -0.85 10.86 -7.04
N GLN A 171 -1.54 11.53 -6.11
CA GLN A 171 -1.23 12.92 -5.73
C GLN A 171 -0.46 13.01 -4.41
N ASP A 172 -0.52 11.96 -3.59
CA ASP A 172 0.14 11.92 -2.29
C ASP A 172 1.61 11.53 -2.45
N PRO A 173 2.58 12.38 -2.07
CA PRO A 173 3.99 12.12 -2.34
C PRO A 173 4.54 10.95 -1.51
N VAL A 174 3.97 10.70 -0.33
CA VAL A 174 4.34 9.57 0.55
C VAL A 174 3.12 9.21 1.39
N THR A 175 2.75 7.92 1.41
CA THR A 175 1.79 7.38 2.36
C THR A 175 2.53 6.74 3.54
N ILE A 176 2.20 7.15 4.76
CA ILE A 176 2.78 6.64 6.01
C ILE A 176 1.66 6.02 6.83
N VAL A 177 1.83 4.76 7.20
CA VAL A 177 0.90 4.03 8.07
C VAL A 177 1.45 4.03 9.48
N GLU A 178 0.66 4.50 10.45
CA GLU A 178 1.00 4.41 11.86
C GLU A 178 0.57 3.05 12.41
N THR A 179 1.51 2.28 12.92
CA THR A 179 1.26 0.96 13.53
C THR A 179 1.78 0.93 14.98
N PRO A 180 1.34 -0.03 15.83
CA PRO A 180 1.89 -0.22 17.17
C PRO A 180 3.40 -0.49 17.20
N PHE A 181 3.97 -0.90 16.06
CA PHE A 181 5.39 -1.26 15.93
C PHE A 181 6.25 -0.12 15.39
N GLY A 182 5.63 1.00 15.00
CA GLY A 182 6.28 2.15 14.38
C GLY A 182 5.54 2.63 13.13
N LYS A 183 6.08 3.67 12.50
CA LYS A 183 5.56 4.16 11.22
C LYS A 183 6.13 3.34 10.06
N ILE A 184 5.31 3.02 9.07
CA ILE A 184 5.72 2.28 7.88
C ILE A 184 5.39 3.11 6.63
N GLY A 185 6.40 3.42 5.83
CA GLY A 185 6.21 4.07 4.53
C GLY A 185 5.74 3.07 3.48
N LEU A 186 4.85 3.50 2.59
CA LEU A 186 4.30 2.70 1.51
C LEU A 186 4.72 3.26 0.15
N GLY A 187 5.08 2.36 -0.77
CA GLY A 187 5.39 2.66 -2.16
C GLY A 187 5.20 1.41 -3.01
N ILE A 188 4.96 1.57 -4.31
CA ILE A 188 4.65 0.49 -5.24
C ILE A 188 5.73 0.43 -6.33
N CYS A 189 6.43 -0.70 -6.38
CA CYS A 189 7.30 -1.10 -7.49
C CYS A 189 8.29 0.00 -7.91
N TYR A 190 7.98 0.75 -8.97
CA TYR A 190 8.86 1.76 -9.55
C TYR A 190 9.14 2.94 -8.61
N ASP A 191 8.29 3.17 -7.60
CA ASP A 191 8.55 4.14 -6.54
C ASP A 191 9.89 3.94 -5.83
N ILE A 192 10.42 2.71 -5.78
CA ILE A 192 11.73 2.40 -5.17
C ILE A 192 12.90 3.10 -5.88
N ARG A 193 12.72 3.51 -7.15
CA ARG A 193 13.75 4.19 -7.93
C ARG A 193 13.94 5.67 -7.55
N PHE A 194 13.04 6.20 -6.73
CA PHE A 194 13.00 7.60 -6.32
C PHE A 194 13.32 7.70 -4.82
N PRO A 195 14.61 7.80 -4.43
CA PRO A 195 15.02 7.78 -3.03
C PRO A 195 14.39 8.90 -2.20
N GLU A 196 13.96 9.99 -2.84
CA GLU A 196 13.24 11.11 -2.23
C GLU A 196 12.00 10.64 -1.47
N MET A 197 11.25 9.65 -1.99
CA MET A 197 10.10 9.08 -1.28
C MET A 197 10.51 8.47 0.07
N ALA A 198 11.56 7.65 0.07
CA ALA A 198 12.08 7.03 1.29
C ALA A 198 12.66 8.09 2.25
N MET A 199 13.35 9.11 1.73
CA MET A 199 13.89 10.21 2.53
C MET A 199 12.79 11.04 3.19
N ILE A 200 11.71 11.37 2.47
CA ILE A 200 10.56 12.09 3.01
C ILE A 200 9.87 11.24 4.07
N ALA A 201 9.63 9.95 3.81
CA ALA A 201 9.03 9.02 4.78
C ALA A 201 9.85 8.97 6.08
N ALA A 202 11.17 8.87 5.96
CA ALA A 202 12.06 8.84 7.10
C ALA A 202 11.99 10.13 7.94
N ARG A 203 12.04 11.30 7.29
CA ARG A 203 12.00 12.60 7.95
C ARG A 203 10.63 12.95 8.55
N ARG A 204 9.53 12.47 7.97
CA ARG A 204 8.15 12.77 8.44
C ARG A 204 7.68 11.93 9.64
N GLY A 205 8.51 11.04 10.17
CA GLY A 205 8.10 10.30 11.36
C GLY A 205 8.60 8.88 11.52
N LEU A 206 9.59 8.40 10.75
CA LEU A 206 10.47 7.37 11.32
C LEU A 206 11.33 7.95 12.46
N SER A 207 11.25 9.25 12.73
CA SER A 207 11.72 9.92 13.94
C SER A 207 10.64 10.89 14.44
N LYS A 208 10.29 10.86 15.74
CA LYS A 208 9.58 12.00 16.35
C LYS A 208 10.55 13.19 16.42
N VAL A 209 10.21 14.30 15.76
CA VAL A 209 10.65 15.62 16.24
C VAL A 209 9.67 15.99 17.34
N ASN A 210 10.16 16.18 18.58
CA ASN A 210 9.30 16.67 19.65
C ASN A 210 8.80 18.06 19.26
N LYS A 211 7.52 18.33 19.49
CA LYS A 211 6.88 19.64 19.25
C LYS A 211 7.48 20.78 20.12
N TYR A 212 8.58 20.52 20.84
CA TYR A 212 9.27 21.46 21.74
C TYR A 212 10.63 21.94 21.19
N ASP A 213 11.03 21.53 19.98
CA ASP A 213 12.33 21.91 19.39
C ASP A 213 12.27 23.07 18.37
N PHE A 214 11.12 23.75 18.24
CA PHE A 214 11.04 25.00 17.51
C PHE A 214 10.93 26.16 18.50
N PRO A 215 11.95 27.02 18.65
CA PRO A 215 11.74 28.29 19.31
C PRO A 215 10.77 29.10 18.45
N ASP A 216 9.61 29.40 19.01
CA ASP A 216 8.72 30.47 18.55
C ASP A 216 9.49 31.78 18.68
N GLU A 217 10.26 32.19 17.67
CA GLU A 217 10.67 33.58 17.44
C GLU A 217 11.53 33.69 16.18
N MET A 218 10.91 34.16 15.10
CA MET A 218 11.61 35.01 14.14
C MET A 218 10.59 35.91 13.43
N ASP A 219 10.04 36.85 14.19
CA ASP A 219 9.65 38.14 13.64
C ASP A 219 10.95 38.90 13.29
N CYS A 220 11.16 39.13 12.00
CA CYS A 220 11.99 40.17 11.40
C CYS A 220 11.42 40.50 10.01
#